data_AF-A0A3D4ZV86-F1
#
_entry.id   AF-A0A3D4ZV86-F1
#
_cell.length_a   1.000
_cell.length_b   1.000
_cell.length_c   1.000
_cell.angle_alpha   90.00
_cell.angle_beta   90.00
_cell.angle_gamma   90.00
#
_symmetry.space_group_name_H-M   'P 1'
#
loop_
_entity.id
_entity.type
_entity.pdbx_description
1 polymer ?
#
loop_
_entity_poly.entity_id
_entity_poly.type
_entity_poly.pdbx_seq_one_letter_code
_entity_poly.pdbx_strand_id
1 'polypeptide(L)'
;MAEALAEIDAACYVMDYCQNHVTPESLEAVYGPFLAAIRARRPDTPIICITPIFTTQVLYDEAALHEARGRVIREAVAARVASGDEHISLVEGETLLGPGDLDCFIDAVHPNTCGLKKMAAGLAPTIRELLGL
;
A
#
# COMPACT_ATOMS: atom_id res chain seq x y z
N MET A 1 -7.28 15.37 0.23
CA MET A 1 -6.27 14.66 1.05
C MET A 1 -4.92 14.62 0.36
N ALA A 2 -4.81 14.06 -0.85
CA ALA A 2 -3.52 13.98 -1.58
C ALA A 2 -2.78 15.33 -1.69
N GLU A 3 -3.49 16.40 -2.05
CA GLU A 3 -2.91 17.75 -2.17
C GLU A 3 -2.31 18.28 -0.86
N ALA A 4 -2.95 17.98 0.28
CA ALA A 4 -2.47 18.35 1.61
C ALA A 4 -1.25 17.51 2.02
N LEU A 5 -1.24 16.20 1.73
CA LEU A 5 -0.05 15.37 1.96
C LEU A 5 1.14 15.83 1.11
N ALA A 6 0.88 16.27 -0.11
CA ALA A 6 1.89 16.77 -1.02
C ALA A 6 2.53 18.12 -0.55
N GLU A 7 1.92 18.82 0.41
CA GLU A 7 2.52 19.99 1.07
C GLU A 7 3.65 19.59 2.02
N ILE A 8 3.58 18.40 2.60
CA ILE A 8 4.59 17.90 3.54
C ILE A 8 5.87 17.60 2.78
N ASP A 9 7.01 18.12 3.25
CA ASP A 9 8.32 17.77 2.72
C ASP A 9 8.78 16.41 3.30
N ALA A 10 8.11 15.35 2.84
CA ALA A 10 8.37 14.00 3.31
C ALA A 10 9.62 13.41 2.63
N ALA A 11 10.41 12.65 3.37
CA ALA A 11 11.49 11.85 2.79
C ALA A 11 10.94 10.66 1.98
N CYS A 12 9.77 10.14 2.33
CA CYS A 12 9.08 9.07 1.64
C CYS A 12 7.58 9.10 1.98
N TYR A 13 6.72 8.74 1.04
CA TYR A 13 5.30 8.47 1.27
C TYR A 13 5.03 6.98 1.28
N VAL A 14 4.24 6.50 2.23
CA VAL A 14 3.76 5.11 2.28
C VAL A 14 2.25 5.11 2.15
N MET A 15 1.72 4.45 1.12
CA MET A 15 0.31 4.39 0.78
C MET A 15 -0.26 3.02 1.17
N ASP A 16 -0.99 2.99 2.28
CA ASP A 16 -1.72 1.82 2.81
C ASP A 16 -3.09 2.27 3.32
N TYR A 17 -4.02 2.48 2.38
CA TYR A 17 -5.37 2.98 2.70
C TYR A 17 -6.49 2.27 1.93
N CYS A 18 -6.16 1.22 1.17
CA CYS A 18 -7.11 0.56 0.26
C CYS A 18 -8.29 -0.10 0.99
N GLN A 19 -8.10 -0.49 2.25
CA GLN A 19 -9.08 -1.10 3.14
C GLN A 19 -10.22 -0.13 3.48
N ASN A 20 -10.00 1.19 3.33
CA ASN A 20 -11.03 2.21 3.53
C ASN A 20 -12.04 2.29 2.36
N HIS A 21 -11.76 1.62 1.24
CA HIS A 21 -12.59 1.64 0.04
C HIS A 21 -13.50 0.42 -0.02
N VAL A 22 -14.80 0.63 0.19
CA VAL A 22 -15.82 -0.45 0.27
C VAL A 22 -15.93 -1.25 -1.03
N THR A 23 -15.67 -0.63 -2.19
CA THR A 23 -15.69 -1.32 -3.49
C THR A 23 -14.39 -1.09 -4.28
N PRO A 24 -14.00 -2.01 -5.17
CA PRO A 24 -12.83 -1.82 -6.04
C PRO A 24 -12.93 -0.57 -6.91
N GLU A 25 -14.12 -0.26 -7.43
CA GLU A 25 -14.36 0.90 -8.29
C GLU A 25 -14.13 2.21 -7.53
N SER A 26 -14.49 2.24 -6.25
CA SER A 26 -14.23 3.41 -5.39
C SER A 26 -12.74 3.64 -5.16
N LEU A 27 -11.93 2.57 -5.14
CA LEU A 27 -10.48 2.65 -5.04
C LEU A 27 -9.87 3.05 -6.39
N GLU A 28 -10.31 2.42 -7.48
CA GLU A 28 -9.86 2.68 -8.85
C GLU A 28 -10.06 4.15 -9.23
N ALA A 29 -11.21 4.71 -8.87
CA ALA A 29 -11.54 6.11 -9.12
C ALA A 29 -10.59 7.12 -8.44
N VAL A 30 -9.87 6.71 -7.38
CA VAL A 30 -9.05 7.64 -6.60
C VAL A 30 -7.57 7.30 -6.55
N TYR A 31 -7.16 6.04 -6.68
CA TYR A 31 -5.78 5.63 -6.39
C TYR A 31 -4.77 6.25 -7.37
N GLY A 32 -5.07 6.17 -8.67
CA GLY A 32 -4.27 6.83 -9.72
C GLY A 32 -4.23 8.35 -9.59
N PRO A 33 -5.39 9.04 -9.46
CA PRO A 33 -5.43 10.47 -9.19
C PRO A 33 -4.67 10.90 -7.91
N PHE A 34 -4.68 10.08 -6.86
CA PHE A 34 -3.97 10.34 -5.62
C PHE A 34 -2.44 10.33 -5.84
N LEU A 35 -1.93 9.33 -6.56
CA LEU A 35 -0.52 9.26 -6.97
C LEU A 35 -0.13 10.47 -7.83
N ALA A 36 -0.96 10.82 -8.81
CA ALA A 36 -0.70 11.96 -9.69
C ALA A 36 -0.63 13.28 -8.92
N ALA A 37 -1.52 13.49 -7.94
CA ALA A 37 -1.54 14.69 -7.12
C ALA A 37 -0.28 14.83 -6.23
N ILE A 38 0.22 13.73 -5.65
CA ILE A 38 1.51 13.74 -4.94
C ILE A 38 2.64 14.07 -5.92
N ARG A 39 2.72 13.35 -7.05
CA ARG A 39 3.78 13.52 -8.05
C ARG A 39 3.84 14.91 -8.65
N ALA A 40 2.71 15.60 -8.80
CA ALA A 40 2.65 16.97 -9.30
C ALA A 40 3.46 17.96 -8.45
N ARG A 41 3.61 17.71 -7.14
CA ARG A 41 4.38 18.58 -6.23
C ARG A 41 5.68 17.92 -5.73
N ARG A 42 5.75 16.59 -5.81
CA ARG A 42 6.83 15.74 -5.29
C ARG A 42 7.30 14.78 -6.38
N PRO A 43 7.97 15.29 -7.43
CA PRO A 43 8.32 14.50 -8.62
C PRO A 43 9.26 13.33 -8.28
N ASP A 44 10.21 13.55 -7.38
CA ASP A 44 11.28 12.58 -7.10
C ASP A 44 11.19 11.94 -5.71
N THR A 45 10.24 12.38 -4.85
CA THR A 45 10.11 11.81 -3.51
C THR A 45 9.69 10.34 -3.58
N PRO A 46 10.38 9.39 -2.92
CA PRO A 46 9.98 7.98 -2.93
C PRO A 46 8.53 7.75 -2.48
N ILE A 47 7.80 6.90 -3.21
CA ILE A 47 6.45 6.45 -2.85
C ILE A 47 6.44 4.92 -2.78
N ILE A 48 5.99 4.38 -1.66
CA ILE A 48 5.72 2.95 -1.48
C ILE A 48 4.20 2.73 -1.52
N CYS A 49 3.74 1.88 -2.43
CA CYS A 49 2.35 1.42 -2.52
C CYS A 49 2.24 0.01 -1.95
N ILE A 50 1.29 -0.21 -1.04
CA ILE A 50 1.11 -1.49 -0.35
C ILE A 50 -0.21 -2.12 -0.80
N THR A 51 -0.16 -3.35 -1.35
CA THR A 51 -1.39 -4.14 -1.60
C THR A 51 -1.99 -4.62 -0.28
N PRO A 52 -3.26 -5.06 -0.23
CA PRO A 52 -3.85 -5.51 1.04
C PRO A 52 -3.01 -6.59 1.73
N ILE A 53 -2.88 -6.48 3.05
CA ILE A 53 -2.39 -7.60 3.88
C ILE A 53 -3.42 -8.73 3.91
N PHE A 54 -2.98 -9.96 4.19
CA PHE A 54 -3.89 -11.05 4.48
C PHE A 54 -4.84 -10.67 5.63
N THR A 55 -6.11 -11.02 5.51
CA THR A 55 -7.09 -10.96 6.60
C THR A 55 -7.89 -12.25 6.59
N THR A 56 -8.41 -12.71 7.73
CA THR A 56 -9.18 -13.97 7.73
C THR A 56 -10.51 -13.85 6.98
N GLN A 57 -10.97 -12.63 6.66
CA GLN A 57 -12.18 -12.41 5.85
C GLN A 57 -12.07 -13.02 4.44
N VAL A 58 -10.87 -13.12 3.88
CA VAL A 58 -10.66 -13.73 2.55
C VAL A 58 -11.00 -15.22 2.54
N LEU A 59 -11.04 -15.87 3.71
CA LEU A 59 -11.42 -17.28 3.85
C LEU A 59 -12.93 -17.50 3.80
N TYR A 60 -13.73 -16.43 3.88
CA TYR A 60 -15.19 -16.52 3.94
C TYR A 60 -15.86 -15.91 2.70
N ASP A 61 -15.69 -14.61 2.46
CA ASP A 61 -16.39 -13.90 1.39
C ASP A 61 -15.60 -12.77 0.72
N GLU A 62 -14.48 -12.32 1.30
CA GLU A 62 -13.76 -11.15 0.79
C GLU A 62 -12.61 -11.47 -0.20
N ALA A 63 -12.40 -12.74 -0.60
CA ALA A 63 -11.29 -13.10 -1.50
C ALA A 63 -11.30 -12.30 -2.82
N ALA A 64 -12.48 -12.14 -3.44
CA ALA A 64 -12.61 -11.39 -4.69
C ALA A 64 -12.35 -9.89 -4.51
N LEU A 65 -12.80 -9.30 -3.39
CA LEU A 65 -12.59 -7.90 -3.06
C LEU A 65 -11.11 -7.63 -2.74
N HIS A 66 -10.48 -8.52 -1.97
CA HIS A 66 -9.06 -8.47 -1.64
C HIS A 66 -8.21 -8.45 -2.92
N GLU A 67 -8.43 -9.41 -3.82
CA GLU A 67 -7.69 -9.47 -5.08
C GLU A 67 -7.98 -8.28 -6.00
N ALA A 68 -9.23 -7.81 -6.05
CA ALA A 68 -9.58 -6.64 -6.85
C ALA A 68 -8.87 -5.36 -6.35
N ARG A 69 -8.79 -5.15 -5.03
CA ARG A 69 -8.01 -4.03 -4.44
C ARG A 69 -6.53 -4.15 -4.76
N GLY A 70 -5.95 -5.35 -4.62
CA GLY A 70 -4.57 -5.63 -5.00
C GLY A 70 -4.29 -5.30 -6.47
N ARG A 71 -5.17 -5.74 -7.37
CA ARG A 71 -5.08 -5.46 -8.81
C ARG A 71 -5.07 -3.96 -9.11
N VAL A 72 -5.99 -3.18 -8.54
CA VAL A 72 -6.05 -1.71 -8.74
C VAL A 72 -4.71 -1.04 -8.40
N ILE A 73 -4.10 -1.45 -7.28
CA ILE A 73 -2.82 -0.88 -6.82
C ILE A 73 -1.67 -1.28 -7.75
N ARG A 74 -1.60 -2.57 -8.12
CA ARG A 74 -0.59 -3.08 -9.05
C ARG A 74 -0.67 -2.38 -10.41
N GLU A 75 -1.87 -2.24 -10.96
CA GLU A 75 -2.11 -1.56 -12.24
C GLU A 75 -1.73 -0.08 -12.18
N ALA A 76 -2.11 0.63 -11.11
CA ALA A 76 -1.74 2.03 -10.93
C ALA A 76 -0.22 2.22 -10.83
N VAL A 77 0.48 1.36 -10.08
CA VAL A 77 1.94 1.40 -9.98
C VAL A 77 2.60 1.06 -11.31
N ALA A 78 2.13 0.01 -12.00
CA ALA A 78 2.65 -0.38 -13.31
C ALA A 78 2.49 0.74 -14.34
N ALA A 79 1.36 1.45 -14.34
CA ALA A 79 1.13 2.60 -15.20
C ALA A 79 2.11 3.75 -14.92
N ARG A 80 2.42 4.02 -13.64
CA ARG A 80 3.43 5.02 -13.25
C ARG A 80 4.83 4.63 -13.70
N VAL A 81 5.25 3.38 -13.45
CA VAL A 81 6.55 2.87 -13.91
C VAL A 81 6.65 2.93 -15.44
N ALA A 82 5.60 2.54 -16.17
CA ALA A 82 5.55 2.63 -17.62
C ALA A 82 5.63 4.09 -18.14
N SER A 83 5.25 5.08 -17.31
CA SER A 83 5.42 6.50 -17.60
C SER A 83 6.79 7.09 -17.22
N GLY A 84 7.72 6.26 -16.74
CA GLY A 84 9.09 6.66 -16.37
C GLY A 84 9.26 7.07 -14.90
N ASP A 85 8.33 6.73 -14.02
CA ASP A 85 8.45 7.00 -12.58
C ASP A 85 9.43 5.99 -11.94
N GLU A 86 10.67 6.43 -11.70
CA GLU A 86 11.73 5.61 -11.10
C GLU A 86 11.68 5.60 -9.56
N HIS A 87 10.85 6.43 -8.94
CA HIS A 87 10.78 6.64 -7.49
C HIS A 87 9.52 6.05 -6.85
N ILE A 88 8.91 5.05 -7.49
CA ILE A 88 7.72 4.34 -7.00
C ILE A 88 8.03 2.86 -6.80
N SER A 89 7.59 2.29 -5.68
CA SER A 89 7.77 0.87 -5.37
C SER A 89 6.46 0.25 -4.92
N LEU A 90 6.27 -1.01 -5.30
CA LEU A 90 5.18 -1.85 -4.85
C LEU A 90 5.68 -2.80 -3.78
N VAL A 91 4.97 -2.89 -2.65
CA VAL A 91 5.15 -3.93 -1.64
C VAL A 91 3.89 -4.76 -1.57
N GLU A 92 4.04 -6.07 -1.71
CA GLU A 92 2.91 -6.99 -1.60
C GLU A 92 2.53 -7.17 -0.12
N GLY A 93 1.32 -6.78 0.27
CA GLY A 93 0.87 -6.78 1.66
C GLY A 93 0.93 -8.16 2.31
N GLU A 94 0.62 -9.21 1.56
CA GLU A 94 0.71 -10.59 2.06
C GLU A 94 2.15 -11.03 2.42
N THR A 95 3.17 -10.33 1.93
CA THR A 95 4.56 -10.55 2.36
C THR A 95 4.87 -9.91 3.71
N LEU A 96 4.08 -8.90 4.11
CA LEU A 96 4.18 -8.25 5.41
C LEU A 96 3.42 -9.04 6.48
N LEU A 97 2.18 -9.43 6.17
CA LEU A 97 1.35 -10.32 6.98
C LEU A 97 0.58 -11.27 6.06
N GLY A 98 0.87 -12.56 6.21
CA GLY A 98 0.29 -13.61 5.37
C GLY A 98 -0.56 -14.61 6.14
N PRO A 99 -1.08 -15.65 5.46
CA PRO A 99 -1.92 -16.69 6.08
C PRO A 99 -1.24 -17.45 7.24
N GLY A 100 0.09 -17.43 7.32
CA GLY A 100 0.85 -18.05 8.41
C GLY A 100 0.94 -17.21 9.69
N ASP A 101 0.40 -15.99 9.69
CA ASP A 101 0.54 -15.01 10.78
C ASP A 101 -0.76 -14.83 11.59
N LEU A 102 -1.60 -15.86 11.69
CA LEU A 102 -2.92 -15.78 12.33
C LEU A 102 -2.87 -15.23 13.78
N ASP A 103 -1.84 -15.59 14.55
CA ASP A 103 -1.64 -15.11 15.93
C ASP A 103 -1.23 -13.63 16.01
N CYS A 104 -0.98 -12.99 14.87
CA CYS A 104 -0.55 -11.59 14.78
C CYS A 104 -1.71 -10.62 14.44
N PHE A 105 -2.97 -11.09 14.56
CA PHE A 105 -4.18 -10.29 14.50
C PHE A 105 -4.88 -10.20 15.87
N ILE A 106 -5.60 -9.10 16.11
CA ILE A 106 -6.46 -8.96 17.32
C ILE A 106 -7.89 -9.40 17.04
N ASP A 107 -8.31 -9.28 15.78
CA ASP A 107 -9.59 -9.72 15.25
C ASP A 107 -9.41 -10.27 13.82
N ALA A 108 -10.46 -10.31 13.01
CA ALA A 108 -10.39 -10.88 11.67
C ALA A 108 -9.56 -10.06 10.67
N VAL A 109 -9.20 -8.80 10.97
CA VAL A 109 -8.63 -7.85 10.00
C VAL A 109 -7.52 -6.97 10.54
N HIS A 110 -7.54 -6.66 11.83
CA HIS A 110 -6.62 -5.71 12.44
C HIS A 110 -5.38 -6.41 13.00
N PRO A 111 -4.16 -6.02 12.60
CA PRO A 111 -2.93 -6.51 13.21
C PRO A 111 -2.85 -6.15 14.70
N ASN A 112 -2.38 -7.09 15.52
CA ASN A 112 -1.99 -6.81 16.90
C ASN A 112 -0.52 -6.32 16.96
N THR A 113 0.05 -6.19 18.16
CA THR A 113 1.44 -5.73 18.31
C THR A 113 2.48 -6.62 17.62
N CYS A 114 2.27 -7.95 17.56
CA CYS A 114 3.09 -8.83 16.73
C CYS A 114 3.00 -8.40 15.26
N GLY A 115 1.77 -8.26 14.76
CA GLY A 115 1.53 -7.98 13.34
C GLY A 115 2.15 -6.66 12.91
N LEU A 116 1.94 -5.60 13.69
CA LEU A 116 2.54 -4.28 13.44
C LEU A 116 4.07 -4.34 13.45
N LYS A 117 4.68 -5.10 14.38
CA LYS A 117 6.14 -5.29 14.44
C LYS A 117 6.65 -6.02 13.19
N LYS A 118 5.92 -7.02 12.71
CA LYS A 118 6.29 -7.77 11.52
C LYS A 118 6.16 -6.92 10.25
N MET A 119 5.07 -6.15 10.11
CA MET A 119 4.92 -5.18 9.01
C MET A 119 6.06 -4.16 9.00
N ALA A 120 6.40 -3.58 10.17
CA ALA A 120 7.51 -2.64 10.27
C ALA A 120 8.84 -3.26 9.87
N ALA A 121 9.12 -4.50 10.29
CA ALA A 121 10.32 -5.23 9.91
C ALA A 121 10.36 -5.56 8.41
N GLY A 122 9.21 -5.87 7.80
CA GLY A 122 9.08 -6.16 6.36
C GLY A 122 9.23 -4.93 5.47
N LEU A 123 8.76 -3.76 5.92
CA LEU A 123 8.89 -2.50 5.17
C LEU A 123 10.27 -1.85 5.31
N ALA A 124 10.95 -2.06 6.44
CA ALA A 124 12.20 -1.37 6.74
C ALA A 124 13.31 -1.55 5.67
N PRO A 125 13.50 -2.72 5.03
CA PRO A 125 14.47 -2.88 3.96
C PRO A 125 14.17 -1.98 2.75
N THR A 126 12.93 -1.97 2.25
CA THR A 126 12.51 -1.13 1.12
C THR A 126 12.65 0.35 1.44
N ILE A 127 12.27 0.77 2.65
CA ILE A 127 12.44 2.16 3.09
C ILE A 127 13.91 2.54 3.14
N ARG A 128 14.79 1.68 3.66
CA ARG A 128 16.23 1.95 3.70
C ARG A 128 16.84 2.09 2.31
N GLU A 129 16.51 1.17 1.41
CA GLU A 129 16.97 1.19 0.02
C GLU A 129 16.58 2.51 -0.67
N LEU A 130 15.31 2.90 -0.58
CA LEU A 130 14.79 4.12 -1.20
C LEU A 130 15.37 5.40 -0.60
N LEU A 131 15.84 5.36 0.65
CA LEU A 131 16.45 6.50 1.35
C LEU A 131 17.99 6.47 1.34
N GLY A 132 18.62 5.44 0.77
CA GLY A 132 20.07 5.28 0.77
C GLY A 132 20.69 5.06 2.16
N LEU A 133 19.99 4.33 3.04
CA LEU A 133 20.37 4.06 4.44
C LEU A 133 20.91 2.64 4.69
#